data_AF-A0A955P113-F1
#
_entry.id   AF-A0A955P113-F1
#
_cell.length_a   1.000
_cell.length_b   1.000
_cell.length_c   1.000
_cell.angle_alpha   90.00
_cell.angle_beta   90.00
_cell.angle_gamma   90.00
#
_symmetry.space_group_name_H-M   'P 1'
#
loop_
_entity.id
_entity.type
_entity.pdbx_description
1 polymer ?
#
loop_
_entity_poly.entity_id
_entity_poly.type
_entity_poly.pdbx_seq_one_letter_code
_entity_poly.pdbx_strand_id
1 'polypeptide(L)'
;QVLDPDGFVNFVQSHLKEKYGAQEAPIQPDFIGIIEDYLDDGFKWFAFDAIVVDESDNSREPIAYRFKSDRVFYPMRISQLERGETEVEMLVFTPTGVTEFGGLSADHFDREKQVSLPSVEVDSLSEQWTGFFGAIEDVVLDQWAIRGDISGFDQDVWVW
;
A
#
# COMPACT_ATOMS: atom_id res chain seq x y z
N GLN A 1 7.83 -17.35 -3.32
CA GLN A 1 8.26 -16.77 -2.04
C GLN A 1 9.70 -16.32 -2.18
N VAL A 2 10.01 -15.14 -1.66
CA VAL A 2 11.36 -14.59 -1.54
C VAL A 2 11.81 -14.86 -0.10
N LEU A 3 13.03 -15.36 0.07
CA LEU A 3 13.55 -15.80 1.37
C LEU A 3 14.77 -15.01 1.83
N ASP A 4 15.41 -14.28 0.92
CA ASP A 4 16.57 -13.45 1.15
C ASP A 4 16.65 -12.36 0.07
N PRO A 5 17.45 -11.30 0.29
CA PRO A 5 17.52 -10.15 -0.60
C PRO A 5 18.12 -10.48 -1.97
N ASP A 6 19.12 -11.37 -2.02
CA ASP A 6 19.70 -11.84 -3.28
C ASP A 6 18.65 -12.58 -4.13
N GLY A 7 17.80 -13.37 -3.50
CA GLY A 7 16.67 -14.04 -4.10
C GLY A 7 15.63 -13.06 -4.66
N PHE A 8 15.42 -11.93 -3.97
CA PHE A 8 14.57 -10.85 -4.47
C PHE A 8 15.17 -10.20 -5.73
N VAL A 9 16.45 -9.83 -5.69
CA VAL A 9 17.17 -9.23 -6.82
C VAL A 9 17.11 -10.14 -8.03
N ASN A 10 17.39 -11.43 -7.84
CA ASN A 10 17.33 -12.43 -8.90
C ASN A 10 15.91 -12.56 -9.48
N PHE A 11 14.88 -12.54 -8.63
CA PHE A 11 13.48 -12.56 -9.06
C PHE A 11 13.14 -11.34 -9.92
N VAL A 12 13.48 -10.13 -9.48
CA VAL A 12 13.20 -8.88 -10.22
C VAL A 12 13.93 -8.85 -11.55
N GLN A 13 15.23 -9.17 -11.57
CA GLN A 13 16.01 -9.21 -12.81
C GLN A 13 15.45 -10.22 -13.82
N SER A 14 15.06 -11.40 -13.35
CA SER A 14 14.43 -12.43 -14.18
C SER A 14 13.09 -11.94 -14.73
N HIS A 15 12.27 -11.33 -13.88
CA HIS A 15 10.97 -10.76 -14.28
C HIS A 15 11.11 -9.67 -15.35
N LEU A 16 12.02 -8.71 -15.13
CA LEU A 16 12.28 -7.61 -16.07
C LEU A 16 12.78 -8.12 -17.43
N LYS A 17 13.68 -9.11 -17.41
CA LYS A 17 14.21 -9.74 -18.63
C LYS A 17 13.14 -10.51 -19.38
N GLU A 18 12.34 -11.33 -18.70
CA GLU A 18 11.33 -12.20 -19.32
C GLU A 18 10.13 -11.42 -19.84
N LYS A 19 9.68 -10.40 -19.10
CA LYS A 19 8.46 -9.64 -19.43
C LYS A 19 8.70 -8.43 -20.32
N TYR A 20 9.82 -7.75 -20.14
CA TYR A 20 10.09 -6.46 -20.79
C TYR A 20 11.32 -6.50 -21.69
N GLY A 21 12.06 -7.62 -21.74
CA GLY A 21 13.29 -7.73 -22.54
C GLY A 21 14.40 -6.79 -22.07
N ALA A 22 14.29 -6.26 -20.84
CA ALA A 22 15.24 -5.31 -20.29
C ALA A 22 16.58 -6.00 -20.02
N GLN A 23 17.68 -5.27 -20.28
CA GLN A 23 19.00 -5.63 -19.76
C GLN A 23 19.04 -5.38 -18.25
N GLU A 24 20.00 -5.97 -17.53
CA GLU A 24 20.13 -5.86 -16.07
C GLU A 24 19.88 -4.43 -15.58
N ALA A 25 18.68 -4.21 -15.02
CA ALA A 25 18.30 -2.92 -14.50
C ALA A 25 19.06 -2.66 -13.20
N PRO A 26 19.63 -1.45 -13.00
CA PRO A 26 20.28 -1.13 -11.75
C PRO A 26 19.24 -1.09 -10.64
N ILE A 27 19.32 -2.05 -9.71
CA ILE A 27 18.53 -2.05 -8.48
C ILE A 27 19.30 -1.23 -7.44
N GLN A 28 18.69 -0.16 -6.95
CA GLN A 28 19.34 0.72 -5.98
C GLN A 28 19.53 0.00 -4.63
N PRO A 29 20.65 0.23 -3.91
CA PRO A 29 20.89 -0.40 -2.60
C PRO A 29 19.78 -0.13 -1.58
N ASP A 30 19.20 1.09 -1.59
CA ASP A 30 18.11 1.46 -0.69
C ASP A 30 16.86 0.58 -0.92
N PHE A 31 16.66 0.10 -2.15
CA PHE A 31 15.61 -0.88 -2.48
C PHE A 31 15.85 -2.22 -1.79
N ILE A 32 17.11 -2.66 -1.74
CA ILE A 32 17.49 -3.92 -1.09
C ILE A 32 17.28 -3.81 0.42
N GLY A 33 17.67 -2.69 1.03
CA GLY A 33 17.49 -2.45 2.47
C GLY A 33 16.02 -2.51 2.90
N ILE A 34 15.11 -1.87 2.16
CA ILE A 34 13.67 -1.93 2.49
C ILE A 34 13.13 -3.35 2.35
N ILE A 35 13.61 -4.12 1.36
CA ILE A 35 13.19 -5.52 1.19
C ILE A 35 13.74 -6.40 2.32
N GLU A 36 14.95 -6.14 2.81
CA GLU A 36 15.49 -6.76 4.02
C GLU A 36 14.58 -6.51 5.22
N ASP A 37 14.16 -5.25 5.45
CA ASP A 37 13.26 -4.91 6.55
C ASP A 37 11.91 -5.66 6.45
N TYR A 38 11.34 -5.76 5.24
CA TYR A 38 10.12 -6.53 5.01
C TYR A 38 10.30 -8.03 5.26
N LEU A 39 11.44 -8.60 4.85
CA LEU A 39 11.75 -10.01 5.10
C LEU A 39 11.91 -10.29 6.61
N ASP A 40 12.54 -9.38 7.34
CA ASP A 40 12.73 -9.45 8.80
C ASP A 40 11.39 -9.34 9.55
N ASP A 41 10.46 -8.53 9.05
CA ASP A 41 9.06 -8.46 9.52
C ASP A 41 8.23 -9.70 9.11
N GLY A 42 8.81 -10.62 8.34
CA GLY A 42 8.23 -11.91 7.98
C GLY A 42 7.44 -11.92 6.66
N PHE A 43 7.48 -10.84 5.88
CA PHE A 43 6.88 -10.78 4.56
C PHE A 43 7.71 -11.60 3.57
N LYS A 44 7.08 -12.57 2.88
CA LYS A 44 7.75 -13.49 1.94
C LYS A 44 7.18 -13.43 0.53
N TRP A 45 6.17 -12.58 0.32
CA TRP A 45 5.42 -12.45 -0.90
C TRP A 45 5.42 -10.98 -1.29
N PHE A 46 5.97 -10.70 -2.47
CA PHE A 46 6.11 -9.35 -3.00
C PHE A 46 5.36 -9.27 -4.31
N ALA A 47 4.63 -8.18 -4.50
CA ALA A 47 4.13 -7.79 -5.80
C ALA A 47 5.13 -6.80 -6.41
N PHE A 48 5.52 -7.04 -7.66
CA PHE A 48 6.42 -6.17 -8.39
C PHE A 48 5.73 -5.75 -9.68
N ASP A 49 5.69 -4.44 -9.91
CA ASP A 49 5.21 -3.85 -11.15
C ASP A 49 6.30 -2.97 -11.75
N ALA A 50 6.44 -3.00 -13.07
CA ALA A 50 7.42 -2.20 -13.79
C ALA A 50 6.69 -1.11 -14.59
N ILE A 51 7.03 0.12 -14.27
CA ILE A 51 6.42 1.32 -14.83
C ILE A 51 7.39 1.97 -15.82
N VAL A 52 6.85 2.46 -16.94
CA VAL A 52 7.59 3.35 -17.84
C VAL A 52 7.25 4.77 -17.44
N VAL A 53 8.27 5.54 -17.08
CA VAL A 53 8.12 6.97 -16.79
C VAL A 53 8.48 7.74 -18.06
N ASP A 54 7.57 8.58 -18.53
CA ASP A 54 7.83 9.57 -19.58
C ASP A 54 7.59 10.99 -19.03
N GLU A 55 7.81 12.02 -19.84
CA GLU A 55 7.66 13.42 -19.42
C GLU A 55 6.19 13.86 -19.22
N SER A 56 5.22 12.97 -19.42
CA SER A 56 3.79 13.29 -19.29
C SER A 56 3.19 12.79 -17.98
N ASP A 57 2.27 13.58 -17.41
CA ASP A 57 1.48 13.21 -16.25
C ASP A 57 0.56 12.04 -16.61
N ASN A 58 0.98 10.82 -16.22
CA ASN A 58 0.22 9.61 -16.44
C ASN A 58 -0.50 9.19 -15.16
N SER A 59 -1.83 9.19 -15.18
CA SER A 59 -2.64 8.53 -14.16
C SER A 59 -2.52 7.01 -14.32
N ARG A 60 -2.28 6.29 -13.23
CA ARG A 60 -2.16 4.83 -13.24
C ARG A 60 -3.50 4.16 -12.96
N GLU A 61 -3.72 2.99 -13.57
CA GLU A 61 -4.81 2.13 -13.13
C GLU A 61 -4.54 1.66 -11.69
N PRO A 62 -5.50 1.85 -10.76
CA PRO A 62 -5.34 1.42 -9.38
C PRO A 62 -5.15 -0.10 -9.28
N ILE A 63 -4.11 -0.53 -8.57
CA ILE A 63 -3.89 -1.94 -8.27
C ILE A 63 -4.66 -2.28 -6.98
N ALA A 64 -5.54 -3.28 -7.06
CA ALA A 64 -6.27 -3.78 -5.90
C ALA A 64 -5.64 -5.09 -5.41
N TYR A 65 -5.13 -5.07 -4.18
CA TYR A 65 -4.66 -6.28 -3.48
C TYR A 65 -5.74 -6.80 -2.54
N ARG A 66 -5.99 -8.12 -2.61
CA ARG A 66 -6.93 -8.81 -1.73
C ARG A 66 -6.29 -10.03 -1.12
N PHE A 67 -6.31 -10.08 0.20
CA PHE A 67 -5.83 -11.21 0.97
C PHE A 67 -6.62 -11.25 2.27
N LYS A 68 -6.68 -12.45 2.87
CA LYS A 68 -7.28 -12.60 4.20
C LYS A 68 -6.35 -11.98 5.23
N SER A 69 -6.86 -11.01 5.98
CA SER A 69 -6.15 -10.34 7.06
C SER A 69 -7.13 -10.03 8.19
N ASP A 70 -6.63 -10.00 9.41
CA ASP A 70 -7.39 -9.53 10.58
C ASP A 70 -7.26 -8.01 10.78
N ARG A 71 -6.49 -7.33 9.91
CA ARG A 71 -6.18 -5.90 9.95
C ARG A 71 -6.21 -5.28 8.56
N VAL A 72 -6.54 -4.00 8.45
CA VAL A 72 -6.27 -3.22 7.23
C VAL A 72 -4.80 -2.82 7.25
N PHE A 73 -4.14 -2.93 6.09
CA PHE A 73 -2.73 -2.66 5.90
C PHE A 73 -2.55 -1.71 4.72
N TYR A 74 -1.70 -0.70 4.90
CA TYR A 74 -1.26 0.16 3.81
C TYR A 74 0.27 0.28 3.83
N PRO A 75 0.97 -0.14 2.74
CA PRO A 75 2.42 -0.20 2.70
C PRO A 75 3.00 1.21 2.54
N MET A 76 3.33 1.86 3.65
CA MET A 76 3.90 3.20 3.64
C MET A 76 5.43 3.19 3.62
N ARG A 77 6.06 2.17 4.24
CA ARG A 77 7.52 2.09 4.34
C ARG A 77 8.19 2.04 2.97
N ILE A 78 7.60 1.31 2.03
CA ILE A 78 8.11 1.22 0.66
C ILE A 78 8.19 2.58 -0.05
N SER A 79 7.39 3.58 0.37
CA SER A 79 7.39 4.91 -0.25
C SER A 79 8.67 5.70 0.05
N GLN A 80 9.45 5.33 1.09
CA GLN A 80 10.73 5.97 1.45
C GLN A 80 11.81 5.94 0.36
N LEU A 81 11.60 5.17 -0.70
CA LEU A 81 12.47 5.17 -1.90
C LEU A 81 12.41 6.49 -2.66
N GLU A 82 11.32 7.22 -2.49
CA GLU A 82 11.16 8.58 -3.01
C GLU A 82 11.65 9.61 -1.97
N ARG A 83 11.71 10.89 -2.35
CA ARG A 83 12.19 11.97 -1.46
C ARG A 83 11.25 13.17 -1.50
N GLY A 84 11.06 13.77 -0.33
CA GLY A 84 10.38 15.06 -0.17
C GLY A 84 9.14 15.00 0.71
N GLU A 85 8.50 16.16 0.84
CA GLU A 85 7.21 16.29 1.50
C GLU A 85 6.15 15.50 0.74
N THR A 86 5.41 14.68 1.47
CA THR A 86 4.42 13.76 0.92
C THR A 86 3.09 13.93 1.64
N GLU A 87 2.02 13.83 0.86
CA GLU A 87 0.65 13.78 1.35
C GLU A 87 -0.01 12.53 0.78
N VAL A 88 -0.61 11.72 1.66
CA VAL A 88 -1.37 10.54 1.28
C VAL A 88 -2.80 10.68 1.82
N GLU A 89 -3.77 10.66 0.91
CA GLU A 89 -5.19 10.58 1.27
C GLU A 89 -5.62 9.11 1.32
N MET A 90 -6.17 8.70 2.46
CA MET A 90 -6.66 7.34 2.67
C MET A 90 -8.15 7.34 3.01
N LEU A 91 -8.89 6.47 2.34
CA LEU A 91 -10.28 6.16 2.66
C LEU A 91 -10.34 4.74 3.25
N VAL A 92 -10.60 4.65 4.54
CA VAL A 92 -10.65 3.39 5.28
C VAL A 92 -12.09 3.02 5.55
N PHE A 93 -12.52 1.87 5.02
CA PHE A 93 -13.87 1.36 5.21
C PHE A 93 -13.84 0.14 6.12
N THR A 94 -14.59 0.19 7.21
CA THR A 94 -14.69 -0.92 8.17
C THR A 94 -16.14 -1.11 8.64
N PRO A 95 -16.52 -2.32 9.10
CA PRO A 95 -17.89 -2.54 9.59
C PRO A 95 -18.26 -1.69 10.82
N THR A 96 -17.29 -1.35 11.67
CA THR A 96 -17.54 -0.73 12.98
C THR A 96 -16.82 0.59 13.21
N GLY A 97 -16.06 1.07 12.22
CA GLY A 97 -15.19 2.25 12.35
C GLY A 97 -13.82 1.88 12.91
N VAL A 98 -12.83 2.73 12.64
CA VAL A 98 -11.48 2.55 13.15
C VAL A 98 -11.38 2.97 14.61
N THR A 99 -11.02 1.99 15.46
CA THR A 99 -10.78 2.20 16.89
C THR A 99 -9.31 2.37 17.20
N GLU A 100 -8.44 1.57 16.59
CA GLU A 100 -7.00 1.61 16.80
C GLU A 100 -6.26 1.63 15.46
N PHE A 101 -5.13 2.34 15.44
CA PHE A 101 -4.24 2.39 14.29
C PHE A 101 -2.81 2.60 14.78
N GLY A 102 -1.86 2.26 13.93
CA GLY A 102 -0.43 2.42 14.25
C GLY A 102 0.43 2.37 13.00
N GLY A 103 1.74 2.27 13.23
CA GLY A 103 2.76 2.41 12.20
C GLY A 103 3.48 3.74 12.39
N LEU A 104 2.76 4.83 12.13
CA LEU A 104 3.32 6.18 12.22
C LEU A 104 2.87 6.89 13.50
N SER A 105 3.59 7.95 13.87
CA SER A 105 3.22 8.82 14.97
C SER A 105 1.92 9.58 14.66
N ALA A 106 1.10 9.83 15.68
CA ALA A 106 -0.24 10.40 15.56
C ALA A 106 -0.25 11.83 14.97
N ASP A 107 0.87 12.55 15.06
CA ASP A 107 1.05 13.90 14.50
C ASP A 107 1.13 13.92 12.97
N HIS A 108 1.38 12.78 12.33
CA HIS A 108 1.29 12.66 10.86
C HIS A 108 -0.15 12.58 10.36
N PHE A 109 -1.12 12.27 11.22
CA PHE A 109 -2.49 11.99 10.81
C PHE A 109 -3.42 13.16 11.07
N ASP A 110 -4.09 13.60 10.02
CA ASP A 110 -5.28 14.44 10.08
C ASP A 110 -6.49 13.56 9.75
N ARG A 111 -7.47 13.49 10.66
CA ARG A 111 -8.61 12.58 10.55
C ARG A 111 -9.91 13.37 10.55
N GLU A 112 -10.72 13.12 9.53
CA GLU A 112 -12.08 13.60 9.49
C GLU A 112 -12.99 12.77 10.38
N LYS A 113 -14.17 13.33 10.67
CA LYS A 113 -15.19 12.61 11.42
C LYS A 113 -15.70 11.40 10.63
N GLN A 114 -15.82 10.26 11.32
CA GLN A 114 -16.41 9.05 10.78
C GLN A 114 -17.81 9.28 10.23
N VAL A 115 -18.07 8.68 9.07
CA VAL A 115 -19.36 8.72 8.37
C VAL A 115 -19.86 7.29 8.17
N SER A 116 -21.09 7.03 8.57
CA SER A 116 -21.76 5.76 8.28
C SER A 116 -22.44 5.86 6.91
N LEU A 117 -22.20 4.87 6.06
CA LEU A 117 -22.70 4.78 4.68
C LEU A 117 -23.36 3.41 4.48
N PRO A 118 -24.48 3.33 3.75
CA PRO A 118 -25.03 2.06 3.33
C PRO A 118 -24.01 1.28 2.48
N SER A 119 -23.86 -0.02 2.72
CA SER A 119 -22.93 -0.88 1.97
C SER A 119 -23.22 -0.86 0.47
N VAL A 120 -24.48 -0.72 0.08
CA VAL A 120 -24.91 -0.58 -1.33
C VAL A 120 -24.37 0.66 -2.02
N GLU A 121 -24.15 1.76 -1.29
CA GLU A 121 -23.52 2.97 -1.83
C GLU A 121 -22.03 2.72 -2.07
N VAL A 122 -21.38 2.01 -1.17
CA VAL A 122 -19.97 1.65 -1.27
C VAL A 122 -19.71 0.64 -2.39
N ASP A 123 -20.58 -0.35 -2.56
CA ASP A 123 -20.56 -1.30 -3.68
C ASP A 123 -20.64 -0.58 -5.04
N SER A 124 -21.30 0.58 -5.09
CA SER A 124 -21.43 1.37 -6.32
C SER A 124 -20.15 2.11 -6.73
N LEU A 125 -19.18 2.26 -5.81
CA LEU A 125 -17.91 2.95 -6.09
C LEU A 125 -17.00 2.15 -7.02
N SER A 126 -17.10 0.81 -7.01
CA SER A 126 -16.31 -0.05 -7.87
C SER A 126 -16.93 -1.44 -7.97
N GLU A 127 -17.03 -1.99 -9.18
CA GLU A 127 -17.49 -3.38 -9.40
C GLU A 127 -16.72 -4.38 -8.55
N GLN A 128 -15.45 -4.07 -8.28
CA GLN A 128 -14.55 -4.83 -7.44
C GLN A 128 -15.05 -5.02 -6.00
N TRP A 129 -15.81 -4.06 -5.48
CA TRP A 129 -16.27 -4.04 -4.10
C TRP A 129 -17.63 -4.70 -3.92
N THR A 130 -18.32 -5.03 -5.02
CA THR A 130 -19.64 -5.69 -4.99
C THR A 130 -19.63 -6.91 -4.06
N GLY A 131 -20.44 -6.86 -3.00
CA GLY A 131 -20.57 -7.95 -2.04
C GLY A 131 -19.33 -8.18 -1.16
N PHE A 132 -18.33 -7.28 -1.17
CA PHE A 132 -17.13 -7.37 -0.32
C PHE A 132 -17.50 -7.36 1.16
N PHE A 133 -18.46 -6.51 1.55
CA PHE A 133 -18.97 -6.42 2.92
C PHE A 133 -20.07 -7.46 3.23
N GLY A 134 -20.42 -8.32 2.28
CA GLY A 134 -21.40 -9.40 2.48
C GLY A 134 -22.77 -8.90 2.91
N ALA A 135 -23.24 -9.35 4.09
CA ALA A 135 -24.56 -9.03 4.62
C ALA A 135 -24.60 -7.78 5.53
N ILE A 136 -23.50 -7.02 5.60
CA ILE A 136 -23.42 -5.80 6.40
C ILE A 136 -24.28 -4.71 5.73
N GLU A 137 -25.20 -4.11 6.50
CA GLU A 137 -26.09 -3.06 5.99
C GLU A 137 -25.36 -1.72 5.87
N ASP A 138 -24.61 -1.34 6.89
CA ASP A 138 -23.88 -0.08 6.96
C ASP A 138 -22.39 -0.32 7.22
N VAL A 139 -21.54 0.43 6.53
CA VAL A 139 -20.11 0.49 6.75
C VAL A 139 -19.72 1.88 7.24
N VAL A 140 -18.60 1.96 7.95
CA VAL A 140 -18.06 3.22 8.45
C VAL A 140 -16.86 3.61 7.59
N LEU A 141 -16.94 4.82 7.02
CA LEU A 141 -15.86 5.49 6.34
C LEU A 141 -15.09 6.38 7.33
N ASP A 142 -13.78 6.18 7.34
CA ASP A 142 -12.76 6.98 8.00
C ASP A 142 -11.88 7.62 6.92
N GLN A 143 -11.80 8.96 6.86
CA GLN A 143 -10.97 9.68 5.88
C GLN A 143 -9.76 10.29 6.56
N TRP A 144 -8.56 9.94 6.10
CA TRP A 144 -7.29 10.34 6.70
C TRP A 144 -6.43 11.07 5.67
N ALA A 145 -5.77 12.13 6.09
CA ALA A 145 -4.64 12.71 5.38
C ALA A 145 -3.37 12.49 6.20
N ILE A 146 -2.39 11.81 5.61
CA ILE A 146 -1.09 11.54 6.22
C ILE A 146 -0.09 12.49 5.59
N ARG A 147 0.59 13.31 6.38
CA ARG A 147 1.49 14.35 5.88
C ARG A 147 2.85 14.34 6.58
N GLY A 148 3.89 14.67 5.82
CA GLY A 148 5.24 14.91 6.34
C GLY A 148 6.33 14.55 5.36
N ASP A 149 7.58 14.68 5.82
CA ASP A 149 8.74 14.19 5.06
C ASP A 149 8.68 12.67 4.97
N ILE A 150 8.73 12.15 3.75
CA ILE A 150 8.59 10.73 3.45
C ILE A 150 9.65 9.86 4.15
N SER A 151 10.82 10.41 4.46
CA SER A 151 11.85 9.70 5.22
C SER A 151 11.41 9.35 6.65
N GLY A 152 10.41 10.06 7.18
CA GLY A 152 9.78 9.75 8.47
C GLY A 152 8.75 8.61 8.42
N PHE A 153 8.42 8.09 7.23
CA PHE A 153 7.44 7.01 7.08
C PHE A 153 8.11 5.63 7.15
N ASP A 154 8.76 5.32 8.28
CA ASP A 154 9.60 4.12 8.47
C ASP A 154 8.81 2.85 8.83
N GLN A 155 7.49 2.94 8.92
CA GLN A 155 6.60 1.83 9.24
C GLN A 155 5.36 1.89 8.35
N ASP A 156 4.77 0.73 8.11
CA ASP A 156 3.49 0.64 7.41
C ASP A 156 2.33 1.01 8.32
N VAL A 157 1.25 1.49 7.71
CA VAL A 157 0.03 1.83 8.44
C VAL A 157 -0.81 0.57 8.63
N TRP A 158 -1.21 0.35 9.87
CA TRP A 158 -2.04 -0.77 10.28
C TRP A 158 -3.28 -0.27 11.00
N VAL A 159 -4.42 -0.93 10.78
CA VAL A 159 -5.71 -0.56 11.38
C VAL A 159 -6.43 -1.80 11.92
N TRP A 160 -6.94 -1.74 13.15
CA TRP A 160 -7.62 -2.84 13.81
C TRP A 160 -8.64 -2.42 14.87
#